data_AF-A0A8B7CMG9-F1
#
_entry.id   AF-A0A8B7CMG9-F1
#
_cell.length_a   1.000
_cell.length_b   1.000
_cell.length_c   1.000
_cell.angle_alpha   90.00
_cell.angle_beta   90.00
_cell.angle_gamma   90.00
#
_symmetry.space_group_name_H-M   'P 1'
#
loop_
_entity.id
_entity.type
_entity.pdbx_description
1 polymer ?
#
loop_
_entity_poly.entity_id
_entity_poly.type
_entity_poly.pdbx_seq_one_letter_code
_entity_poly.pdbx_strand_id
1 'polypeptide(L)'
;MDRVLKSARSSGSLNLSNRSLRELPNEVYQNLDGVGDDEKWWEAVELQKLILAHNNLEILKEDMRNLSMLTVLNVSHNKLSCLPAAIGELALLKSLDVSFNSITNIPEEIGSATSLVKLDCSKNLLKELPCSLGKCVDLSELKASNNCITKLPDELVSCTKLIKFDVEGNKLIMLSENMLMSWTRLTELNAARNLLTSIPDSIGALSQLIRLDFHQNKISSIPPSIMGCSSLAEFYMGTNLLSSLPAEIGSLSRLGTLDLHSNQLKEYPVEACKLQLSVLDLSNNSLSGLPPEIGTMTTLRKLLLTGNPLRSLRSSLVCGPTPTLLKYLRSRLSSNEEESTTTPTKDDQIAMATRVSLSSKELNLNGLGLTCVPPAVWETDEVVKVNLSRNSIEELPNELSTCSSIQVLVLSGNKIKEWPGAVLSSLPNLFCLKLDNNPLAPIPSTGLEALNKLEILDLSCNTSSLPEPSILSSLSQLQELYLRRMQLGQFPSGLLCLRRLRILNLSQNSIVSIPQEIKELAYLTELDLSDNNITALPPELGLLEPSLQVLKLDGNPLRSIRRTILDRGTKAILKYLKDKLPDQ
;
A
#
# COMPACT_ATOMS: atom_id res chain seq x y z
N MET A 1 -40.38 40.08 -4.07
CA MET A 1 -39.65 40.03 -2.79
C MET A 1 -40.50 39.38 -1.71
N ASP A 2 -41.77 39.79 -1.57
CA ASP A 2 -42.64 39.48 -0.44
C ASP A 2 -42.87 38.00 -0.17
N ARG A 3 -43.08 37.16 -1.20
CA ARG A 3 -43.23 35.71 -0.99
C ARG A 3 -41.98 35.06 -0.38
N VAL A 4 -40.80 35.56 -0.73
CA VAL A 4 -39.52 35.02 -0.23
C VAL A 4 -39.26 35.51 1.20
N LEU A 5 -39.59 36.77 1.49
CA LEU A 5 -39.52 37.32 2.84
C LEU A 5 -40.51 36.63 3.79
N LYS A 6 -41.74 36.34 3.34
CA LYS A 6 -42.72 35.55 4.12
C LYS A 6 -42.19 34.14 4.44
N SER A 7 -41.61 33.46 3.47
CA SER A 7 -40.99 32.14 3.68
C SER A 7 -39.75 32.19 4.60
N ALA A 8 -39.01 33.29 4.59
CA ALA A 8 -37.88 33.49 5.50
C ALA A 8 -38.37 33.72 6.94
N ARG A 9 -39.44 34.50 7.11
CA ARG A 9 -40.09 34.74 8.42
C ARG A 9 -40.64 33.47 9.06
N SER A 10 -41.06 32.47 8.28
CA SER A 10 -41.50 31.19 8.85
C SER A 10 -40.36 30.21 9.15
N SER A 11 -39.17 30.40 8.55
CA SER A 11 -38.06 29.42 8.61
C SER A 11 -36.81 29.93 9.31
N GLY A 12 -36.70 31.23 9.58
CA GLY A 12 -35.46 31.86 10.04
C GLY A 12 -34.34 31.85 9.00
N SER A 13 -34.60 31.45 7.75
CA SER A 13 -33.58 31.39 6.70
C SER A 13 -34.02 32.10 5.43
N LEU A 14 -33.18 33.03 4.95
CA LEU A 14 -33.38 33.78 3.74
C LEU A 14 -32.26 33.46 2.75
N ASN A 15 -32.63 32.94 1.57
CA ASN A 15 -31.72 32.72 0.46
C ASN A 15 -32.11 33.60 -0.73
N LEU A 16 -31.25 34.57 -1.04
CA LEU A 16 -31.37 35.48 -2.18
C LEU A 16 -30.20 35.31 -3.16
N SER A 17 -29.58 34.13 -3.22
CA SER A 17 -28.50 33.87 -4.17
C SER A 17 -28.94 33.93 -5.63
N ASN A 18 -28.00 34.26 -6.53
CA ASN A 18 -28.20 34.26 -8.00
C ASN A 18 -29.34 35.17 -8.49
N ARG A 19 -29.55 36.32 -7.83
CA ARG A 19 -30.63 37.27 -8.18
C ARG A 19 -30.12 38.56 -8.83
N SER A 20 -28.81 38.64 -9.10
CA SER A 20 -28.15 39.81 -9.68
C SER A 20 -28.37 41.10 -8.88
N LEU A 21 -28.61 40.98 -7.57
CA LEU A 21 -28.86 42.12 -6.68
C LEU A 21 -27.63 43.03 -6.61
N ARG A 22 -27.83 44.35 -6.72
CA ARG A 22 -26.77 45.37 -6.54
C ARG A 22 -26.65 45.87 -5.10
N GLU A 23 -27.77 45.85 -4.39
CA GLU A 23 -27.87 46.16 -2.97
C GLU A 23 -28.82 45.17 -2.30
N LEU A 24 -28.66 44.99 -0.99
CA LEU A 24 -29.63 44.24 -0.21
C LEU A 24 -30.86 45.12 0.03
N PRO A 25 -32.09 44.63 -0.26
CA PRO A 25 -33.29 45.42 -0.03
C PRO A 25 -33.47 45.79 1.45
N ASN A 26 -33.93 47.02 1.71
CA ASN A 26 -34.05 47.58 3.06
C ASN A 26 -34.96 46.73 3.97
N GLU A 27 -35.95 46.05 3.39
CA GLU A 27 -36.90 45.20 4.09
C GLU A 27 -36.22 43.98 4.75
N VAL A 28 -35.03 43.59 4.28
CA VAL A 28 -34.26 42.49 4.89
C VAL A 28 -33.59 42.94 6.20
N TYR A 29 -33.24 44.22 6.32
CA TYR A 29 -32.59 44.80 7.50
C TYR A 29 -33.57 45.17 8.62
N GLN A 30 -34.88 45.17 8.34
CA GLN A 30 -35.90 45.51 9.32
C GLN A 30 -36.16 44.33 10.25
N ASN A 31 -36.11 44.59 11.56
CA ASN A 31 -36.62 43.66 12.56
C ASN A 31 -38.15 43.54 12.47
N LEU A 32 -38.69 42.55 13.19
CA LEU A 32 -40.11 42.18 13.17
C LEU A 32 -41.08 43.33 13.54
N ASP A 33 -40.58 44.46 14.02
CA ASP A 33 -41.35 45.67 14.35
C ASP A 33 -41.90 46.42 13.11
N GLY A 34 -41.46 46.09 11.89
CA GLY A 34 -41.91 46.74 10.64
C GLY A 34 -43.08 46.07 9.92
N VAL A 35 -43.73 45.10 10.56
CA VAL A 35 -44.79 44.30 9.91
C VAL A 35 -46.12 45.05 9.96
N GLY A 36 -46.66 45.41 8.80
CA GLY A 36 -47.99 46.03 8.68
C GLY A 36 -49.08 45.18 9.34
N ASP A 37 -50.13 45.86 9.85
CA ASP A 37 -51.17 45.39 10.77
C ASP A 37 -51.86 44.03 10.45
N ASP A 38 -51.65 43.45 9.27
CA ASP A 38 -52.31 42.23 8.76
C ASP A 38 -51.50 40.92 8.93
N GLU A 39 -50.27 40.96 9.45
CA GLU A 39 -49.42 39.77 9.63
C GLU A 39 -49.21 39.42 11.12
N LYS A 40 -49.44 38.15 11.50
CA LYS A 40 -49.26 37.62 12.86
C LYS A 40 -47.78 37.65 13.28
N TRP A 41 -47.33 38.79 13.78
CA TRP A 41 -45.94 39.07 14.16
C TRP A 41 -45.37 38.07 15.19
N TRP A 42 -46.22 37.39 15.98
CA TRP A 42 -45.81 36.35 16.94
C TRP A 42 -45.49 34.98 16.33
N GLU A 43 -45.81 34.73 15.05
CA GLU A 43 -45.44 33.50 14.32
C GLU A 43 -44.11 33.66 13.55
N ALA A 44 -43.56 34.87 13.53
CA ALA A 44 -42.38 35.19 12.74
C ALA A 44 -41.08 34.92 13.52
N VAL A 45 -40.22 34.12 12.93
CA VAL A 45 -38.89 33.75 13.43
C VAL A 45 -37.89 34.79 12.93
N GLU A 46 -37.09 35.34 13.85
CA GLU A 46 -35.99 36.23 13.48
C GLU A 46 -34.96 35.53 12.59
N LEU A 47 -34.29 36.30 11.74
CA LEU A 47 -33.43 35.77 10.71
C LEU A 47 -32.14 35.19 11.30
N GLN A 48 -31.99 33.86 11.23
CA GLN A 48 -30.81 33.14 11.71
C GLN A 48 -29.80 32.83 10.59
N LYS A 49 -30.26 32.73 9.35
CA LYS A 49 -29.40 32.35 8.21
C LYS A 49 -29.69 33.20 6.99
N LEU A 50 -28.70 33.96 6.55
CA LEU A 50 -28.78 34.85 5.39
C LEU A 50 -27.75 34.43 4.32
N ILE A 51 -28.25 34.02 3.16
CA ILE A 51 -27.43 33.66 1.99
C ILE A 51 -27.70 34.65 0.87
N LEU A 52 -26.67 35.40 0.49
CA LEU A 52 -26.63 36.42 -0.55
C LEU A 52 -25.59 36.10 -1.64
N ALA A 53 -25.15 34.84 -1.71
CA ALA A 53 -24.08 34.42 -2.61
C ALA A 53 -24.40 34.64 -4.10
N HIS A 54 -23.39 34.86 -4.94
CA HIS A 54 -23.56 35.02 -6.39
C HIS A 54 -24.53 36.17 -6.77
N ASN A 55 -24.26 37.36 -6.25
CA ASN A 55 -24.96 38.58 -6.63
C ASN A 55 -23.95 39.65 -7.11
N ASN A 56 -24.40 40.89 -7.28
CA ASN A 56 -23.56 42.03 -7.65
C ASN A 56 -23.50 43.05 -6.50
N LEU A 57 -23.55 42.60 -5.24
CA LEU A 57 -23.57 43.50 -4.09
C LEU A 57 -22.24 44.26 -4.00
N GLU A 58 -22.34 45.59 -3.98
CA GLU A 58 -21.16 46.48 -3.87
C GLU A 58 -20.90 46.91 -2.42
N ILE A 59 -21.96 47.05 -1.63
CA ILE A 59 -21.90 47.52 -0.23
C ILE A 59 -22.90 46.73 0.63
N LEU A 60 -22.52 46.44 1.88
CA LEU A 60 -23.43 46.03 2.94
C LEU A 60 -23.65 47.21 3.89
N LYS A 61 -24.91 47.50 4.23
CA LYS A 61 -25.27 48.63 5.12
C LYS A 61 -24.97 48.30 6.58
N GLU A 62 -24.72 49.34 7.39
CA GLU A 62 -24.57 49.23 8.85
C GLU A 62 -25.85 48.72 9.54
N ASP A 63 -26.99 48.75 8.86
CA ASP A 63 -28.25 48.18 9.34
C ASP A 63 -28.19 46.66 9.55
N MET A 64 -27.10 45.99 9.14
CA MET A 64 -26.80 44.60 9.52
C MET A 64 -26.89 44.37 11.04
N ARG A 65 -26.61 45.40 11.86
CA ARG A 65 -26.70 45.34 13.34
C ARG A 65 -28.07 44.91 13.86
N ASN A 66 -29.12 45.14 13.08
CA ASN A 66 -30.48 44.77 13.49
C ASN A 66 -30.67 43.25 13.52
N LEU A 67 -29.91 42.49 12.74
CA LEU A 67 -30.02 41.03 12.59
C LEU A 67 -29.35 40.27 13.75
N SER A 68 -29.70 40.59 15.00
CA SER A 68 -29.03 40.10 16.21
C SER A 68 -29.00 38.58 16.38
N MET A 69 -29.99 37.87 15.81
CA MET A 69 -30.08 36.39 15.85
C MET A 69 -29.34 35.69 14.71
N LEU A 70 -28.62 36.43 13.86
CA LEU A 70 -27.95 35.86 12.70
C LEU A 70 -26.79 34.96 13.13
N THR A 71 -26.87 33.69 12.74
CA THR A 71 -25.86 32.66 13.01
C THR A 71 -25.00 32.34 11.79
N VAL A 72 -25.55 32.51 10.58
CA VAL A 72 -24.87 32.21 9.32
C VAL A 72 -25.08 33.35 8.34
N LEU A 73 -23.99 33.96 7.89
CA LEU A 73 -23.98 34.95 6.84
C LEU A 73 -23.08 34.48 5.69
N ASN A 74 -23.65 34.34 4.50
CA ASN A 74 -22.89 34.06 3.28
C ASN A 74 -23.14 35.17 2.26
N VAL A 75 -22.11 35.95 1.97
CA VAL A 75 -22.09 37.03 0.97
C VAL A 75 -21.02 36.77 -0.09
N SER A 76 -20.66 35.50 -0.31
CA SER A 76 -19.63 35.12 -1.26
C SER A 76 -19.99 35.44 -2.71
N HIS A 77 -19.00 35.54 -3.60
CA HIS A 77 -19.22 35.84 -5.02
C HIS A 77 -20.06 37.11 -5.23
N ASN A 78 -19.59 38.22 -4.68
CA ASN A 78 -20.16 39.55 -4.84
C ASN A 78 -19.05 40.54 -5.25
N LYS A 79 -19.32 41.85 -5.16
CA LYS A 79 -18.39 42.93 -5.49
C LYS A 79 -18.09 43.83 -4.29
N LEU A 80 -18.17 43.28 -3.08
CA LEU A 80 -18.00 44.06 -1.86
C LEU A 80 -16.57 44.61 -1.77
N SER A 81 -16.42 45.91 -1.54
CA SER A 81 -15.12 46.56 -1.32
C SER A 81 -14.70 46.61 0.15
N CYS A 82 -15.67 46.60 1.06
CA CYS A 82 -15.46 46.60 2.51
C CYS A 82 -16.59 45.86 3.21
N LEU A 83 -16.35 45.53 4.48
CA LEU A 83 -17.36 45.02 5.39
C LEU A 83 -17.73 46.10 6.41
N PRO A 84 -19.03 46.25 6.77
CA PRO A 84 -19.46 47.23 7.77
C PRO A 84 -19.03 46.82 9.17
N ALA A 85 -18.85 47.81 10.05
CA ALA A 85 -18.48 47.59 11.46
C ALA A 85 -19.55 46.78 12.21
N ALA A 86 -20.82 46.93 11.81
CA ALA A 86 -21.97 46.20 12.33
C ALA A 86 -21.84 44.66 12.33
N ILE A 87 -20.93 44.06 11.55
CA ILE A 87 -20.69 42.61 11.61
C ILE A 87 -20.20 42.19 12.99
N GLY A 88 -19.44 43.04 13.68
CA GLY A 88 -18.98 42.80 15.04
C GLY A 88 -20.09 42.75 16.09
N GLU A 89 -21.23 43.39 15.81
CA GLU A 89 -22.39 43.43 16.71
C GLU A 89 -23.25 42.15 16.62
N LEU A 90 -22.97 41.27 15.66
CA LEU A 90 -23.67 39.99 15.47
C LEU A 90 -23.12 38.92 16.45
N ALA A 91 -23.48 39.05 17.73
CA ALA A 91 -22.93 38.21 18.81
C ALA A 91 -23.16 36.70 18.64
N LEU A 92 -24.18 36.29 17.89
CA LEU A 92 -24.53 34.88 17.63
C LEU A 92 -23.97 34.34 16.31
N LEU A 93 -23.21 35.14 15.57
CA LEU A 93 -22.66 34.75 14.27
C LEU A 93 -21.62 33.65 14.44
N LYS A 94 -21.94 32.46 13.90
CA LYS A 94 -21.07 31.28 13.94
C LYS A 94 -20.29 31.08 12.64
N SER A 95 -20.87 31.47 11.52
CA SER A 95 -20.27 31.26 10.20
C SER A 95 -20.40 32.51 9.35
N LEU A 96 -19.26 33.04 8.91
CA LEU A 96 -19.16 34.17 8.01
C LEU A 96 -18.37 33.78 6.76
N ASP A 97 -19.03 33.86 5.60
CA ASP A 97 -18.39 33.64 4.30
C ASP A 97 -18.50 34.92 3.46
N VAL A 98 -17.35 35.56 3.24
CA VAL A 98 -17.18 36.78 2.45
C VAL A 98 -16.24 36.53 1.26
N SER A 99 -16.06 35.26 0.88
CA SER A 99 -15.11 34.85 -0.16
C SER A 99 -15.49 35.36 -1.56
N PHE A 100 -14.53 35.46 -2.48
CA PHE A 100 -14.74 35.94 -3.85
C PHE A 100 -15.42 37.33 -3.89
N ASN A 101 -14.81 38.31 -3.23
CA ASN A 101 -15.22 39.71 -3.25
C ASN A 101 -14.00 40.59 -3.61
N SER A 102 -14.11 41.90 -3.40
CA SER A 102 -13.02 42.87 -3.59
C SER A 102 -12.64 43.56 -2.27
N ILE A 103 -12.78 42.85 -1.15
CA ILE A 103 -12.61 43.42 0.20
C ILE A 103 -11.13 43.74 0.43
N THR A 104 -10.83 44.98 0.82
CA THR A 104 -9.46 45.41 1.11
C THR A 104 -9.06 45.20 2.57
N ASN A 105 -10.01 45.31 3.48
CA ASN A 105 -9.80 45.21 4.93
C ASN A 105 -11.03 44.58 5.60
N ILE A 106 -10.80 43.77 6.63
CA ILE A 106 -11.84 43.32 7.56
C ILE A 106 -11.86 44.30 8.75
N PRO A 107 -13.03 44.77 9.21
CA PRO A 107 -13.14 45.69 10.35
C PRO A 107 -12.62 45.06 11.65
N GLU A 108 -12.08 45.89 12.55
CA GLU A 108 -11.60 45.46 13.87
C GLU A 108 -12.74 45.06 14.82
N GLU A 109 -13.97 45.44 14.49
CA GLU A 109 -15.15 45.05 15.23
C GLU A 109 -15.43 43.55 15.10
N ILE A 110 -14.85 42.84 14.11
CA ILE A 110 -15.03 41.39 13.95
C ILE A 110 -14.66 40.60 15.21
N GLY A 111 -13.71 41.09 16.01
CA GLY A 111 -13.33 40.46 17.28
C GLY A 111 -14.42 40.48 18.35
N SER A 112 -15.47 41.28 18.19
CA SER A 112 -16.65 41.29 19.07
C SER A 112 -17.61 40.13 18.77
N ALA A 113 -17.52 39.50 17.59
CA ALA A 113 -18.29 38.32 17.23
C ALA A 113 -17.68 37.04 17.87
N THR A 114 -17.72 36.95 19.20
CA THR A 114 -17.03 35.92 19.98
C THR A 114 -17.50 34.48 19.69
N SER A 115 -18.73 34.32 19.18
CA SER A 115 -19.30 33.02 18.78
C SER A 115 -18.81 32.52 17.41
N LEU A 116 -17.92 33.25 16.73
CA LEU A 116 -17.50 32.93 15.37
C LEU A 116 -16.66 31.65 15.35
N VAL A 117 -17.17 30.63 14.65
CA VAL A 117 -16.57 29.30 14.52
C VAL A 117 -15.88 29.15 13.16
N LYS A 118 -16.42 29.79 12.12
CA LYS A 118 -15.93 29.70 10.75
C LYS A 118 -15.86 31.08 10.09
N LEU A 119 -14.70 31.42 9.56
CA LEU A 119 -14.48 32.62 8.76
C LEU A 119 -13.83 32.24 7.43
N ASP A 120 -14.52 32.53 6.32
CA ASP A 120 -13.96 32.45 4.98
C ASP A 120 -13.90 33.83 4.35
N CYS A 121 -12.70 34.34 4.17
CA CYS A 121 -12.39 35.60 3.50
C CYS A 121 -11.49 35.41 2.27
N SER A 122 -11.52 34.21 1.69
CA SER A 122 -10.69 33.84 0.54
C SER A 122 -10.99 34.66 -0.72
N LYS A 123 -10.00 34.83 -1.60
CA LYS A 123 -10.13 35.54 -2.89
C LYS A 123 -10.68 36.96 -2.72
N ASN A 124 -9.95 37.75 -1.95
CA ASN A 124 -10.17 39.17 -1.72
C ASN A 124 -8.85 39.94 -1.95
N LEU A 125 -8.79 41.20 -1.52
CA LEU A 125 -7.62 42.07 -1.66
C LEU A 125 -7.02 42.44 -0.29
N LEU A 126 -7.17 41.56 0.71
CA LEU A 126 -6.73 41.80 2.08
C LEU A 126 -5.21 41.94 2.18
N LYS A 127 -4.73 43.01 2.82
CA LYS A 127 -3.29 43.22 3.08
C LYS A 127 -2.84 42.64 4.43
N GLU A 128 -3.78 42.55 5.36
CA GLU A 128 -3.59 42.06 6.73
C GLU A 128 -4.92 41.54 7.27
N LEU A 129 -4.83 40.72 8.32
CA LEU A 129 -5.99 40.32 9.13
C LEU A 129 -6.02 41.22 10.39
N PRO A 130 -7.21 41.60 10.87
CA PRO A 130 -7.35 42.48 12.03
C PRO A 130 -6.86 41.79 13.31
N CYS A 131 -6.20 42.53 14.20
CA CYS A 131 -5.66 42.00 15.46
C CYS A 131 -6.77 41.50 16.38
N SER A 132 -7.93 42.14 16.33
CA SER A 132 -9.14 41.74 17.06
C SER A 132 -9.62 40.32 16.75
N LEU A 133 -9.26 39.71 15.62
CA LEU A 133 -9.65 38.34 15.28
C LEU A 133 -9.17 37.32 16.32
N GLY A 134 -8.08 37.62 17.05
CA GLY A 134 -7.63 36.81 18.19
C GLY A 134 -8.66 36.68 19.32
N LYS A 135 -9.63 37.60 19.44
CA LYS A 135 -10.71 37.53 20.43
C LYS A 135 -11.78 36.47 20.10
N CYS A 136 -11.82 35.97 18.87
CA CYS A 136 -12.74 34.91 18.44
C CYS A 136 -12.23 33.54 18.92
N VAL A 137 -12.31 33.28 20.22
CA VAL A 137 -11.73 32.07 20.86
C VAL A 137 -12.36 30.75 20.41
N ASP A 138 -13.57 30.79 19.84
CA ASP A 138 -14.28 29.63 19.30
C ASP A 138 -13.96 29.34 17.82
N LEU A 139 -13.08 30.13 17.20
CA LEU A 139 -12.71 29.97 15.80
C LEU A 139 -12.03 28.61 15.57
N SER A 140 -12.63 27.84 14.67
CA SER A 140 -12.20 26.48 14.32
C SER A 140 -11.72 26.36 12.87
N GLU A 141 -12.28 27.18 11.98
CA GLU A 141 -11.91 27.20 10.56
C GLU A 141 -11.68 28.64 10.13
N LEU A 142 -10.45 28.94 9.71
CA LEU A 142 -10.08 30.24 9.16
C LEU A 142 -9.48 30.05 7.77
N LYS A 143 -10.17 30.58 6.76
CA LYS A 143 -9.74 30.57 5.37
C LYS A 143 -9.55 32.00 4.89
N ALA A 144 -8.34 32.31 4.46
CA ALA A 144 -7.93 33.61 3.93
C ALA A 144 -7.09 33.44 2.64
N SER A 145 -7.35 32.38 1.88
CA SER A 145 -6.58 32.05 0.68
C SER A 145 -6.70 33.13 -0.42
N ASN A 146 -5.72 33.24 -1.30
CA ASN A 146 -5.67 34.16 -2.43
C ASN A 146 -5.97 35.62 -2.05
N ASN A 147 -5.15 36.17 -1.15
CA ASN A 147 -5.19 37.57 -0.72
C ASN A 147 -3.79 38.21 -0.90
N CYS A 148 -3.56 39.39 -0.32
CA CYS A 148 -2.27 40.09 -0.32
C CYS A 148 -1.64 40.14 1.09
N ILE A 149 -1.96 39.17 1.96
CA ILE A 149 -1.56 39.19 3.37
C ILE A 149 -0.05 39.04 3.49
N THR A 150 0.60 39.99 4.18
CA THR A 150 2.06 40.01 4.35
C THR A 150 2.51 39.42 5.69
N LYS A 151 1.69 39.54 6.73
CA LYS A 151 1.94 39.02 8.08
C LYS A 151 0.63 38.59 8.73
N LEU A 152 0.71 37.65 9.67
CA LEU A 152 -0.39 37.25 10.53
C LEU A 152 -0.29 38.03 11.86
N PRO A 153 -1.41 38.50 12.43
CA PRO A 153 -1.42 39.21 13.71
C PRO A 153 -1.14 38.25 14.88
N ASP A 154 -0.26 38.66 15.81
CA ASP A 154 0.22 37.84 16.92
C ASP A 154 -0.90 37.36 17.85
N GLU A 155 -1.99 38.13 17.93
CA GLU A 155 -3.17 37.83 18.75
C GLU A 155 -3.90 36.54 18.34
N LEU A 156 -3.72 36.05 17.10
CA LEU A 156 -4.28 34.77 16.63
C LEU A 156 -3.80 33.56 17.44
N VAL A 157 -2.75 33.72 18.25
CA VAL A 157 -2.32 32.71 19.24
C VAL A 157 -3.46 32.29 20.18
N SER A 158 -4.44 33.17 20.43
CA SER A 158 -5.58 32.92 21.32
C SER A 158 -6.62 31.95 20.73
N CYS A 159 -6.62 31.74 19.41
CA CYS A 159 -7.55 30.84 18.71
C CYS A 159 -7.15 29.36 18.84
N THR A 160 -7.12 28.86 20.08
CA THR A 160 -6.67 27.49 20.44
C THR A 160 -7.54 26.36 19.86
N LYS A 161 -8.75 26.67 19.40
CA LYS A 161 -9.70 25.69 18.84
C LYS A 161 -9.58 25.51 17.32
N LEU A 162 -8.59 26.15 16.67
CA LEU A 162 -8.37 26.02 15.23
C LEU A 162 -8.09 24.56 14.83
N ILE A 163 -8.87 24.10 13.86
CA ILE A 163 -8.83 22.77 13.24
C ILE A 163 -8.33 22.89 11.79
N LYS A 164 -8.73 23.95 11.09
CA LYS A 164 -8.33 24.22 9.70
C LYS A 164 -7.86 25.65 9.54
N PHE A 165 -6.66 25.82 9.00
CA PHE A 165 -6.09 27.12 8.69
C PHE A 165 -5.58 27.14 7.25
N ASP A 166 -6.17 27.99 6.43
CA ASP A 166 -5.84 28.13 5.01
C ASP A 166 -5.48 29.58 4.68
N VAL A 167 -4.22 29.80 4.33
CA VAL A 167 -3.64 31.08 3.91
C VAL A 167 -2.90 30.93 2.58
N GLU A 168 -3.30 29.98 1.74
CA GLU A 168 -2.71 29.78 0.41
C GLU A 168 -2.69 31.09 -0.38
N GLY A 169 -1.67 31.35 -1.21
CA GLY A 169 -1.75 32.42 -2.22
C GLY A 169 -1.69 33.82 -1.62
N ASN A 170 -0.85 33.99 -0.60
CA ASN A 170 -0.60 35.26 0.06
C ASN A 170 0.88 35.67 -0.11
N LYS A 171 1.34 36.66 0.65
CA LYS A 171 2.72 37.18 0.62
C LYS A 171 3.43 36.96 1.96
N LEU A 172 3.07 35.91 2.69
CA LEU A 172 3.66 35.58 3.98
C LEU A 172 5.14 35.18 3.81
N ILE A 173 6.00 35.76 4.63
CA ILE A 173 7.46 35.49 4.62
C ILE A 173 7.86 34.49 5.71
N MET A 174 7.11 34.46 6.81
CA MET A 174 7.33 33.53 7.93
C MET A 174 6.02 33.22 8.64
N LEU A 175 6.00 32.10 9.36
CA LEU A 175 4.96 31.74 10.31
C LEU A 175 5.48 31.95 11.73
N SER A 176 4.62 32.39 12.65
CA SER A 176 4.99 32.64 14.05
C SER A 176 5.10 31.32 14.83
N GLU A 177 6.20 31.15 15.57
CA GLU A 177 6.43 29.98 16.43
C GLU A 177 5.38 29.85 17.53
N ASN A 178 4.99 30.97 18.14
CA ASN A 178 4.02 30.98 19.23
C ASN A 178 2.63 30.53 18.77
N MET A 179 2.23 30.87 17.55
CA MET A 179 0.95 30.46 16.98
C MET A 179 0.89 28.93 16.79
N LEU A 180 1.93 28.35 16.19
CA LEU A 180 1.98 26.90 15.95
C LEU A 180 2.04 26.09 17.25
N MET A 181 2.68 26.61 18.30
CA MET A 181 2.65 25.98 19.64
C MET A 181 1.25 25.96 20.25
N SER A 182 0.41 26.96 19.95
CA SER A 182 -0.93 27.09 20.51
C SER A 182 -1.97 26.21 19.79
N TRP A 183 -1.89 26.10 18.46
CA TRP A 183 -2.89 25.43 17.62
C TRP A 183 -2.75 23.90 17.59
N THR A 184 -2.63 23.27 18.76
CA THR A 184 -2.43 21.82 18.92
C THR A 184 -3.56 20.93 18.36
N ARG A 185 -4.73 21.52 18.07
CA ARG A 185 -5.91 20.85 17.47
C ARG A 185 -5.95 20.93 15.95
N LEU A 186 -4.95 21.56 15.33
CA LEU A 186 -4.91 21.77 13.89
C LEU A 186 -4.76 20.42 13.16
N THR A 187 -5.66 20.19 12.20
CA THR A 187 -5.69 18.99 11.35
C THR A 187 -5.28 19.30 9.92
N GLU A 188 -5.53 20.53 9.46
CA GLU A 188 -5.22 20.97 8.10
C GLU A 188 -4.55 22.35 8.17
N LEU A 189 -3.32 22.44 7.64
CA LEU A 189 -2.57 23.68 7.46
C LEU A 189 -2.22 23.83 5.98
N ASN A 190 -2.81 24.82 5.33
CA ASN A 190 -2.48 25.20 3.96
C ASN A 190 -1.83 26.59 3.96
N ALA A 191 -0.54 26.65 3.65
CA ALA A 191 0.21 27.89 3.48
C ALA A 191 0.98 27.89 2.15
N ALA A 192 0.44 27.19 1.16
CA ALA A 192 1.02 27.13 -0.17
C ALA A 192 1.01 28.49 -0.88
N ARG A 193 1.82 28.64 -1.94
CA ARG A 193 1.88 29.83 -2.80
C ARG A 193 2.15 31.13 -2.01
N ASN A 194 3.07 31.06 -1.06
CA ASN A 194 3.51 32.19 -0.25
C ASN A 194 5.01 32.49 -0.52
N LEU A 195 5.63 33.31 0.32
CA LEU A 195 7.05 33.67 0.25
C LEU A 195 7.83 33.09 1.44
N LEU A 196 7.35 31.99 2.04
CA LEU A 196 7.94 31.41 3.24
C LEU A 196 9.35 30.93 2.97
N THR A 197 10.32 31.32 3.81
CA THR A 197 11.73 30.93 3.67
C THR A 197 12.12 29.72 4.52
N SER A 198 11.38 29.44 5.58
CA SER A 198 11.63 28.33 6.50
C SER A 198 10.33 27.86 7.15
N ILE A 199 10.34 26.62 7.65
CA ILE A 199 9.30 26.08 8.52
C ILE A 199 9.80 26.24 9.97
N PRO A 200 9.02 26.83 10.90
CA PRO A 200 9.44 26.98 12.29
C PRO A 200 9.55 25.64 13.02
N ASP A 201 10.48 25.52 13.97
CA ASP A 201 10.66 24.29 14.77
C ASP A 201 9.40 23.90 15.55
N SER A 202 8.56 24.87 15.91
CA SER A 202 7.26 24.65 16.56
C SER A 202 6.26 23.83 15.76
N ILE A 203 6.52 23.53 14.48
CA ILE A 203 5.65 22.63 13.68
C ILE A 203 5.45 21.26 14.34
N GLY A 204 6.45 20.79 15.10
CA GLY A 204 6.37 19.53 15.84
C GLY A 204 5.29 19.47 16.92
N ALA A 205 4.77 20.63 17.37
CA ALA A 205 3.67 20.68 18.33
C ALA A 205 2.32 20.21 17.75
N LEU A 206 2.17 20.21 16.42
CA LEU A 206 0.93 19.89 15.71
C LEU A 206 0.72 18.38 15.58
N SER A 207 0.56 17.68 16.70
CA SER A 207 0.43 16.21 16.75
C SER A 207 -0.83 15.66 16.06
N GLN A 208 -1.87 16.47 15.88
CA GLN A 208 -3.14 16.11 15.21
C GLN A 208 -3.17 16.47 13.72
N LEU A 209 -2.08 17.03 13.18
CA LEU A 209 -2.02 17.47 11.79
C LEU A 209 -2.11 16.26 10.85
N ILE A 210 -3.07 16.31 9.93
CA ILE A 210 -3.33 15.26 8.93
C ILE A 210 -2.79 15.71 7.57
N ARG A 211 -2.99 16.98 7.22
CA ARG A 211 -2.57 17.56 5.95
C ARG A 211 -1.76 18.83 6.17
N LEU A 212 -0.57 18.84 5.60
CA LEU A 212 0.35 19.97 5.59
C LEU A 212 0.70 20.34 4.16
N ASP A 213 0.38 21.57 3.77
CA ASP A 213 0.64 22.07 2.43
C ASP A 213 1.46 23.37 2.47
N PHE A 214 2.67 23.28 1.91
CA PHE A 214 3.62 24.37 1.75
C PHE A 214 4.11 24.47 0.31
N HIS A 215 3.36 23.94 -0.67
CA HIS A 215 3.78 23.97 -2.06
C HIS A 215 4.02 25.41 -2.56
N GLN A 216 4.89 25.63 -3.55
CA GLN A 216 5.18 26.96 -4.13
C GLN A 216 5.58 28.01 -3.08
N ASN A 217 6.64 27.73 -2.31
CA ASN A 217 7.25 28.67 -1.37
C ASN A 217 8.76 28.83 -1.67
N LYS A 218 9.52 29.44 -0.75
CA LYS A 218 10.97 29.61 -0.82
C LYS A 218 11.68 28.84 0.30
N ILE A 219 11.09 27.73 0.76
CA ILE A 219 11.58 26.97 1.91
C ILE A 219 12.86 26.23 1.52
N SER A 220 13.94 26.40 2.31
CA SER A 220 15.25 25.79 2.05
C SER A 220 15.51 24.49 2.81
N SER A 221 14.85 24.30 3.96
CA SER A 221 14.98 23.11 4.80
C SER A 221 13.68 22.78 5.56
N ILE A 222 13.54 21.51 5.92
CA ILE A 222 12.50 21.02 6.82
C ILE A 222 13.17 20.77 8.19
N PRO A 223 12.61 21.30 9.30
CA PRO A 223 13.20 21.12 10.63
C PRO A 223 13.04 19.67 11.13
N PRO A 224 14.00 19.16 11.93
CA PRO A 224 13.91 17.82 12.54
C PRO A 224 12.65 17.61 13.38
N SER A 225 12.11 18.68 13.97
CA SER A 225 10.89 18.65 14.79
C SER A 225 9.65 18.17 14.05
N ILE A 226 9.68 18.06 12.71
CA ILE A 226 8.61 17.48 11.91
C ILE A 226 8.19 16.09 12.40
N MET A 227 9.08 15.34 13.06
CA MET A 227 8.78 14.05 13.70
C MET A 227 7.61 14.11 14.70
N GLY A 228 7.33 15.28 15.29
CA GLY A 228 6.22 15.46 16.23
C GLY A 228 4.83 15.39 15.57
N CYS A 229 4.74 15.59 14.25
CA CYS A 229 3.51 15.49 13.46
C CYS A 229 3.08 14.03 13.21
N SER A 230 2.91 13.25 14.28
CA SER A 230 2.65 11.80 14.23
C SER A 230 1.38 11.38 13.48
N SER A 231 0.41 12.29 13.31
CA SER A 231 -0.83 12.04 12.58
C SER A 231 -0.77 12.37 11.07
N LEU A 232 0.37 12.88 10.59
CA LEU A 232 0.47 13.44 9.23
C LEU A 232 0.31 12.35 8.18
N ALA A 233 -0.65 12.55 7.27
CA ALA A 233 -1.00 11.63 6.19
C ALA A 233 -0.62 12.19 4.81
N GLU A 234 -0.74 13.51 4.63
CA GLU A 234 -0.44 14.21 3.38
C GLU A 234 0.54 15.37 3.65
N PHE A 235 1.69 15.34 2.97
CA PHE A 235 2.67 16.40 3.06
C PHE A 235 3.09 16.88 1.67
N TYR A 236 2.74 18.13 1.35
CA TYR A 236 3.04 18.77 0.07
C TYR A 236 4.09 19.87 0.24
N MET A 237 5.24 19.67 -0.40
CA MET A 237 6.41 20.56 -0.37
C MET A 237 6.91 20.87 -1.79
N GLY A 238 6.11 20.60 -2.81
CA GLY A 238 6.49 20.82 -4.20
C GLY A 238 6.82 22.28 -4.51
N THR A 239 7.73 22.54 -5.45
CA THR A 239 8.15 23.90 -5.87
C THR A 239 8.70 24.73 -4.70
N ASN A 240 9.79 24.25 -4.10
CA ASN A 240 10.52 24.93 -3.03
C ASN A 240 12.02 24.94 -3.34
N LEU A 241 12.84 25.32 -2.36
CA LEU A 241 14.31 25.38 -2.47
C LEU A 241 14.99 24.31 -1.61
N LEU A 242 14.31 23.18 -1.35
CA LEU A 242 14.83 22.12 -0.49
C LEU A 242 16.08 21.49 -1.10
N SER A 243 17.17 21.45 -0.34
CA SER A 243 18.45 20.84 -0.76
C SER A 243 18.67 19.43 -0.20
N SER A 244 18.10 19.14 0.97
CA SER A 244 18.09 17.84 1.63
C SER A 244 16.81 17.65 2.44
N LEU A 245 16.58 16.42 2.91
CA LEU A 245 15.52 16.06 3.85
C LEU A 245 16.14 15.65 5.20
N PRO A 246 15.53 16.00 6.34
CA PRO A 246 15.99 15.54 7.66
C PRO A 246 15.75 14.03 7.82
N ALA A 247 16.61 13.34 8.57
CA ALA A 247 16.48 11.91 8.84
C ALA A 247 15.19 11.59 9.62
N GLU A 248 14.76 12.53 10.46
CA GLU A 248 13.60 12.47 11.34
C GLU A 248 12.27 12.34 10.57
N ILE A 249 12.24 12.72 9.29
CA ILE A 249 11.05 12.55 8.44
C ILE A 249 10.62 11.08 8.38
N GLY A 250 11.55 10.13 8.52
CA GLY A 250 11.28 8.70 8.57
C GLY A 250 10.42 8.23 9.74
N SER A 251 10.19 9.09 10.75
CA SER A 251 9.36 8.78 11.93
C SER A 251 7.85 8.94 11.67
N LEU A 252 7.46 9.53 10.53
CA LEU A 252 6.07 9.82 10.16
C LEU A 252 5.32 8.56 9.70
N SER A 253 5.02 7.67 10.64
CA SER A 253 4.45 6.34 10.37
C SER A 253 3.11 6.32 9.60
N ARG A 254 2.32 7.41 9.65
CA ARG A 254 1.01 7.52 8.99
C ARG A 254 1.07 8.22 7.63
N LEU A 255 2.25 8.68 7.20
CA LEU A 255 2.40 9.44 5.97
C LEU A 255 2.15 8.55 4.76
N GLY A 256 1.13 8.88 3.98
CA GLY A 256 0.74 8.16 2.77
C GLY A 256 1.11 8.88 1.48
N THR A 257 1.11 10.21 1.49
CA THR A 257 1.45 11.04 0.33
C THR A 257 2.54 12.02 0.70
N LEU A 258 3.66 11.94 -0.01
CA LEU A 258 4.77 12.89 0.10
C LEU A 258 5.09 13.46 -1.28
N ASP A 259 4.84 14.76 -1.43
CA ASP A 259 5.13 15.49 -2.66
C ASP A 259 6.30 16.44 -2.46
N LEU A 260 7.40 16.17 -3.17
CA LEU A 260 8.65 16.93 -3.14
C LEU A 260 9.06 17.39 -4.54
N HIS A 261 8.12 17.45 -5.49
CA HIS A 261 8.44 17.80 -6.88
C HIS A 261 9.08 19.20 -6.99
N SER A 262 9.89 19.44 -8.03
CA SER A 262 10.47 20.77 -8.30
C SER A 262 11.22 21.37 -7.09
N ASN A 263 12.17 20.63 -6.55
CA ASN A 263 13.08 21.06 -5.49
C ASN A 263 14.55 20.90 -5.93
N GLN A 264 15.50 21.06 -5.03
CA GLN A 264 16.94 20.94 -5.29
C GLN A 264 17.56 19.72 -4.59
N LEU A 265 16.77 18.68 -4.32
CA LEU A 265 17.21 17.50 -3.59
C LEU A 265 18.30 16.77 -4.38
N LYS A 266 19.44 16.52 -3.74
CA LYS A 266 20.57 15.76 -4.31
C LYS A 266 20.47 14.26 -4.04
N GLU A 267 19.86 13.91 -2.91
CA GLU A 267 19.64 12.55 -2.45
C GLU A 267 18.33 12.43 -1.70
N TYR A 268 17.83 11.21 -1.58
CA TYR A 268 16.73 10.84 -0.70
C TYR A 268 17.34 10.05 0.47
N PRO A 269 17.12 10.46 1.74
CA PRO A 269 17.78 9.82 2.87
C PRO A 269 17.23 8.40 3.10
N VAL A 270 18.11 7.51 3.57
CA VAL A 270 17.77 6.10 3.82
C VAL A 270 16.70 5.98 4.90
N GLU A 271 16.71 6.86 5.91
CA GLU A 271 15.75 6.88 6.99
C GLU A 271 14.32 7.15 6.51
N ALA A 272 14.14 7.95 5.45
CA ALA A 272 12.84 8.20 4.85
C ALA A 272 12.27 6.96 4.13
N CYS A 273 13.09 5.94 3.84
CA CYS A 273 12.63 4.68 3.27
C CYS A 273 11.82 3.83 4.27
N LYS A 274 11.82 4.18 5.56
CA LYS A 274 10.97 3.55 6.60
C LYS A 274 9.49 3.92 6.49
N LEU A 275 9.18 4.95 5.69
CA LEU A 275 7.82 5.46 5.53
C LEU A 275 6.92 4.50 4.77
N GLN A 276 5.65 4.43 5.19
CA GLN A 276 4.61 3.61 4.55
C GLN A 276 3.86 4.41 3.46
N LEU A 277 4.61 5.05 2.56
CA LEU A 277 4.05 5.90 1.51
C LEU A 277 3.28 5.08 0.46
N SER A 278 2.21 5.66 -0.06
CA SER A 278 1.45 5.22 -1.24
C SER A 278 1.89 6.02 -2.48
N VAL A 279 2.14 7.32 -2.31
CA VAL A 279 2.56 8.24 -3.37
C VAL A 279 3.80 9.00 -2.93
N LEU A 280 4.85 8.95 -3.74
CA LEU A 280 6.07 9.72 -3.58
C LEU A 280 6.40 10.44 -4.89
N ASP A 281 6.34 11.77 -4.89
CA ASP A 281 6.77 12.59 -6.02
C ASP A 281 8.12 13.23 -5.74
N LEU A 282 9.14 12.83 -6.50
CA LEU A 282 10.50 13.36 -6.47
C LEU A 282 10.88 13.98 -7.81
N SER A 283 9.91 14.27 -8.68
CA SER A 283 10.17 14.81 -10.02
C SER A 283 10.83 16.20 -9.97
N ASN A 284 11.57 16.55 -11.03
CA ASN A 284 12.26 17.83 -11.18
C ASN A 284 13.15 18.20 -9.97
N ASN A 285 13.97 17.25 -9.54
CA ASN A 285 14.99 17.46 -8.51
C ASN A 285 16.40 17.30 -9.12
N SER A 286 17.43 17.35 -8.27
CA SER A 286 18.83 17.15 -8.66
C SER A 286 19.35 15.77 -8.26
N LEU A 287 18.47 14.76 -8.19
CA LEU A 287 18.83 13.40 -7.75
C LEU A 287 19.78 12.75 -8.75
N SER A 288 20.97 12.37 -8.28
CA SER A 288 21.97 11.65 -9.08
C SER A 288 21.76 10.13 -9.07
N GLY A 289 21.13 9.63 -8.01
CA GLY A 289 20.78 8.24 -7.79
C GLY A 289 19.68 8.13 -6.72
N LEU A 290 19.28 6.90 -6.43
CA LEU A 290 18.28 6.58 -5.41
C LEU A 290 18.85 5.52 -4.45
N PRO A 291 18.58 5.62 -3.14
CA PRO A 291 18.92 4.55 -2.21
C PRO A 291 18.19 3.25 -2.59
N PRO A 292 18.88 2.10 -2.66
CA PRO A 292 18.27 0.81 -2.90
C PRO A 292 17.12 0.47 -1.94
N GLU A 293 17.15 1.02 -0.72
CA GLU A 293 16.19 0.88 0.36
C GLU A 293 14.78 1.36 0.00
N ILE A 294 14.61 2.27 -0.96
CA ILE A 294 13.28 2.62 -1.52
C ILE A 294 12.57 1.36 -2.02
N GLY A 295 13.32 0.37 -2.51
CA GLY A 295 12.80 -0.92 -2.92
C GLY A 295 12.00 -1.65 -1.81
N THR A 296 12.32 -1.41 -0.53
CA THR A 296 11.65 -2.04 0.63
C THR A 296 10.28 -1.43 0.96
N MET A 297 9.95 -0.28 0.36
CA MET A 297 8.67 0.40 0.56
C MET A 297 7.53 -0.33 -0.17
N THR A 298 7.03 -1.40 0.44
CA THR A 298 6.02 -2.29 -0.16
C THR A 298 4.65 -1.63 -0.39
N THR A 299 4.34 -0.54 0.32
CA THR A 299 3.10 0.23 0.18
C THR A 299 3.12 1.18 -1.01
N LEU A 300 4.30 1.45 -1.60
CA LEU A 300 4.47 2.52 -2.59
C LEU A 300 3.88 2.11 -3.94
N ARG A 301 2.80 2.80 -4.34
CA ARG A 301 2.05 2.54 -5.57
C ARG A 301 2.50 3.44 -6.72
N LYS A 302 2.88 4.67 -6.39
CA LYS A 302 3.27 5.70 -7.38
C LYS A 302 4.55 6.40 -6.94
N LEU A 303 5.60 6.22 -7.73
CA LEU A 303 6.89 6.90 -7.59
C LEU A 303 7.16 7.70 -8.86
N LEU A 304 7.26 9.03 -8.74
CA LEU A 304 7.56 9.94 -9.84
C LEU A 304 8.99 10.47 -9.72
N LEU A 305 9.77 10.34 -10.79
CA LEU A 305 11.21 10.65 -10.81
C LEU A 305 11.65 11.46 -12.04
N THR A 306 10.70 11.82 -12.90
CA THR A 306 10.96 12.55 -14.14
C THR A 306 11.69 13.86 -13.88
N GLY A 307 12.60 14.27 -14.76
CA GLY A 307 13.32 15.55 -14.60
C GLY A 307 14.47 15.53 -13.60
N ASN A 308 14.98 14.35 -13.21
CA ASN A 308 16.20 14.20 -12.40
C ASN A 308 17.39 13.73 -13.25
N PRO A 309 18.63 14.15 -12.92
CA PRO A 309 19.86 13.69 -13.58
C PRO A 309 20.30 12.29 -13.08
N LEU A 310 19.41 11.30 -13.16
CA LEU A 310 19.65 9.92 -12.70
C LEU A 310 20.59 9.18 -13.66
N ARG A 311 21.91 9.38 -13.50
CA ARG A 311 22.93 8.79 -14.39
C ARG A 311 23.07 7.27 -14.23
N SER A 312 22.69 6.74 -13.06
CA SER A 312 22.82 5.31 -12.72
C SER A 312 21.62 4.45 -13.14
N LEU A 313 20.50 5.06 -13.53
CA LEU A 313 19.25 4.37 -13.88
C LEU A 313 18.92 4.55 -15.35
N ARG A 314 18.55 3.46 -16.04
CA ARG A 314 18.06 3.54 -17.42
C ARG A 314 16.76 4.34 -17.46
N SER A 315 16.62 5.24 -18.45
CA SER A 315 15.42 6.07 -18.65
C SER A 315 14.12 5.25 -18.71
N SER A 316 14.15 4.04 -19.27
CA SER A 316 12.99 3.14 -19.33
C SER A 316 12.51 2.63 -17.96
N LEU A 317 13.39 2.56 -16.95
CA LEU A 317 13.02 2.20 -15.57
C LEU A 317 12.48 3.42 -14.81
N VAL A 318 13.03 4.61 -15.08
CA VAL A 318 12.60 5.87 -14.46
C VAL A 318 11.20 6.28 -14.93
N CYS A 319 10.90 6.09 -16.21
CA CYS A 319 9.58 6.37 -16.79
C CYS A 319 8.63 5.17 -16.77
N GLY A 320 9.08 4.02 -16.26
CA GLY A 320 8.33 2.76 -16.26
C GLY A 320 7.38 2.61 -15.05
N PRO A 321 6.67 1.47 -14.97
CA PRO A 321 5.79 1.19 -13.83
C PRO A 321 6.59 1.09 -12.52
N THR A 322 6.12 1.77 -11.47
CA THR A 322 6.75 1.81 -10.13
C THR A 322 7.16 0.43 -9.59
N PRO A 323 6.35 -0.66 -9.68
CA PRO A 323 6.75 -1.96 -9.17
C PRO A 323 8.04 -2.53 -9.79
N THR A 324 8.27 -2.26 -11.08
CA THR A 324 9.46 -2.73 -11.80
C THR A 324 10.72 -2.03 -11.27
N LEU A 325 10.63 -0.72 -11.04
CA LEU A 325 11.71 0.06 -10.46
C LEU A 325 12.00 -0.39 -9.02
N LEU A 326 10.97 -0.60 -8.20
CA LEU A 326 11.14 -1.09 -6.83
C LEU A 326 11.78 -2.48 -6.78
N LYS A 327 11.45 -3.37 -7.72
CA LYS A 327 12.09 -4.69 -7.85
C LYS A 327 13.57 -4.56 -8.23
N TYR A 328 13.90 -3.65 -9.15
CA TYR A 328 15.29 -3.37 -9.53
C TYR A 328 16.09 -2.81 -8.34
N LEU A 329 15.56 -1.82 -7.61
CA LEU A 329 16.21 -1.27 -6.42
C LEU A 329 16.41 -2.34 -5.33
N ARG A 330 15.42 -3.22 -5.11
CA ARG A 330 15.57 -4.38 -4.22
C ARG A 330 16.73 -5.31 -4.62
N SER A 331 16.94 -5.55 -5.91
CA SER A 331 18.07 -6.37 -6.37
C SER A 331 19.44 -5.71 -6.20
N ARG A 332 19.48 -4.39 -5.93
CA ARG A 332 20.72 -3.64 -5.65
C ARG A 332 21.09 -3.65 -4.16
N LEU A 333 20.12 -3.83 -3.25
CA LEU A 333 20.41 -4.07 -1.83
C LEU A 333 21.24 -5.33 -1.66
N SER A 334 20.93 -6.39 -2.42
CA SER A 334 21.68 -7.64 -2.42
C SER A 334 23.08 -7.56 -3.04
N SER A 335 23.45 -6.46 -3.70
CA SER A 335 24.77 -6.29 -4.33
C SER A 335 25.70 -5.30 -3.62
N ASN A 336 25.20 -4.48 -2.69
CA ASN A 336 25.97 -3.41 -2.06
C ASN A 336 26.59 -3.77 -0.69
N GLU A 337 26.29 -4.95 -0.14
CA GLU A 337 26.94 -5.44 1.10
C GLU A 337 28.32 -6.07 0.86
N GLU A 338 28.85 -6.03 -0.39
CA GLU A 338 30.15 -6.64 -0.73
C GLU A 338 31.37 -5.70 -0.63
N GLU A 339 31.21 -4.38 -0.41
CA GLU A 339 32.35 -3.43 -0.51
C GLU A 339 32.84 -2.77 0.79
N SER A 340 32.23 -2.97 1.95
CA SER A 340 32.89 -2.56 3.20
C SER A 340 32.43 -3.32 4.44
N THR A 341 33.42 -3.98 5.06
CA THR A 341 33.47 -4.52 6.43
C THR A 341 32.76 -5.85 6.70
N THR A 342 33.61 -6.90 6.76
CA THR A 342 33.48 -8.18 7.48
C THR A 342 32.22 -9.01 7.23
N THR A 343 32.42 -10.10 6.49
CA THR A 343 31.50 -11.24 6.29
C THR A 343 30.56 -11.50 7.48
N PRO A 344 29.22 -11.51 7.29
CA PRO A 344 28.31 -11.97 8.32
C PRO A 344 28.61 -13.45 8.59
N THR A 345 28.80 -13.80 9.86
CA THR A 345 29.06 -15.19 10.22
C THR A 345 27.81 -16.03 9.96
N LYS A 346 27.96 -17.33 9.68
CA LYS A 346 26.82 -18.23 9.38
C LYS A 346 25.73 -18.17 10.45
N ASP A 347 26.11 -17.88 11.70
CA ASP A 347 25.20 -17.77 12.85
C ASP A 347 24.29 -16.53 12.77
N ASP A 348 24.74 -15.41 12.19
CA ASP A 348 23.92 -14.20 12.02
C ASP A 348 22.81 -14.41 10.98
N GLN A 349 23.10 -15.17 9.92
CA GLN A 349 22.13 -15.52 8.88
C GLN A 349 21.09 -16.52 9.38
N ILE A 350 21.50 -17.47 10.24
CA ILE A 350 20.59 -18.40 10.92
C ILE A 350 19.69 -17.63 11.89
N ALA A 351 20.24 -16.72 12.71
CA ALA A 351 19.46 -15.93 13.66
C ALA A 351 18.45 -15.01 12.97
N MET A 352 18.81 -14.42 11.82
CA MET A 352 17.89 -13.62 11.01
C MET A 352 16.75 -14.47 10.44
N ALA A 353 17.06 -15.64 9.88
CA ALA A 353 16.06 -16.55 9.35
C ALA A 353 15.11 -17.08 10.44
N THR A 354 15.62 -17.39 11.64
CA THR A 354 14.78 -17.78 12.79
C THR A 354 13.87 -16.63 13.26
N ARG A 355 14.36 -15.39 13.27
CA ARG A 355 13.53 -14.20 13.60
C ARG A 355 12.44 -13.92 12.57
N VAL A 356 12.75 -14.08 11.29
CA VAL A 356 11.77 -13.91 10.20
C VAL A 356 10.70 -15.01 10.27
N SER A 357 11.11 -16.24 10.61
CA SER A 357 10.23 -17.41 10.77
C SER A 357 9.12 -17.20 11.81
N LEU A 358 9.40 -16.49 12.91
CA LEU A 358 8.40 -16.16 13.95
C LEU A 358 7.22 -15.32 13.41
N SER A 359 7.42 -14.56 12.34
CA SER A 359 6.36 -13.73 11.74
C SER A 359 5.65 -14.41 10.56
N SER A 360 6.38 -15.21 9.78
CA SER A 360 5.91 -15.82 8.54
C SER A 360 5.42 -17.26 8.68
N LYS A 361 5.73 -17.93 9.80
CA LYS A 361 5.61 -19.40 9.99
C LYS A 361 6.37 -20.22 8.93
N GLU A 362 7.25 -19.57 8.16
CA GLU A 362 8.08 -20.17 7.14
C GLU A 362 9.55 -19.87 7.45
N LEU A 363 10.30 -20.94 7.64
CA LEU A 363 11.75 -20.89 7.78
C LEU A 363 12.41 -21.18 6.44
N ASN A 364 13.22 -20.24 5.96
CA ASN A 364 13.99 -20.42 4.73
C ASN A 364 15.49 -20.24 5.00
N LEU A 365 16.24 -21.34 4.93
CA LEU A 365 17.69 -21.43 5.11
C LEU A 365 18.36 -22.01 3.84
N ASN A 366 17.81 -21.71 2.66
CA ASN A 366 18.33 -22.21 1.39
C ASN A 366 19.70 -21.62 1.06
N GLY A 367 20.66 -22.46 0.64
CA GLY A 367 21.89 -22.00 0.01
C GLY A 367 22.95 -21.46 0.95
N LEU A 368 22.84 -21.71 2.26
CA LEU A 368 23.74 -21.20 3.30
C LEU A 368 24.99 -22.08 3.52
N GLY A 369 25.12 -23.18 2.78
CA GLY A 369 26.24 -24.12 2.93
C GLY A 369 26.29 -24.81 4.30
N LEU A 370 25.12 -25.10 4.87
CA LEU A 370 24.97 -25.80 6.14
C LEU A 370 25.38 -27.27 6.01
N THR A 371 26.18 -27.79 6.94
CA THR A 371 26.57 -29.22 7.01
C THR A 371 25.67 -30.02 7.93
N CYS A 372 25.09 -29.35 8.93
CA CYS A 372 24.06 -29.86 9.82
C CYS A 372 23.00 -28.79 9.97
N VAL A 373 21.81 -29.17 10.43
CA VAL A 373 20.75 -28.20 10.64
C VAL A 373 20.88 -27.60 12.06
N PRO A 374 20.88 -26.27 12.22
CA PRO A 374 21.24 -25.62 13.48
C PRO A 374 20.22 -25.89 14.62
N PRO A 375 20.65 -26.13 15.86
CA PRO A 375 19.77 -26.38 17.02
C PRO A 375 18.74 -25.28 17.29
N ALA A 376 19.12 -24.02 17.03
CA ALA A 376 18.27 -22.85 17.27
C ALA A 376 17.04 -22.78 16.33
N VAL A 377 16.97 -23.64 15.30
CA VAL A 377 15.87 -23.69 14.34
C VAL A 377 14.62 -24.36 14.91
N TRP A 378 14.78 -25.27 15.88
CA TRP A 378 13.69 -26.11 16.41
C TRP A 378 13.12 -25.61 17.74
N GLU A 379 13.62 -24.48 18.28
CA GLU A 379 13.09 -23.90 19.51
C GLU A 379 11.65 -23.36 19.34
N THR A 380 11.18 -23.23 18.11
CA THR A 380 9.87 -22.68 17.76
C THR A 380 8.94 -23.75 17.18
N ASP A 381 7.91 -24.18 17.92
CA ASP A 381 6.92 -25.19 17.48
C ASP A 381 5.84 -24.62 16.53
N GLU A 382 5.99 -23.36 16.09
CA GLU A 382 5.01 -22.67 15.24
C GLU A 382 5.32 -22.74 13.73
N VAL A 383 6.47 -23.29 13.34
CA VAL A 383 6.92 -23.30 11.95
C VAL A 383 6.15 -24.35 11.15
N VAL A 384 5.51 -23.90 10.07
CA VAL A 384 4.67 -24.72 9.19
C VAL A 384 5.44 -25.17 7.95
N LYS A 385 6.35 -24.32 7.45
CA LYS A 385 7.13 -24.59 6.23
C LYS A 385 8.62 -24.41 6.48
N VAL A 386 9.40 -25.41 6.11
CA VAL A 386 10.86 -25.43 6.31
C VAL A 386 11.54 -25.68 4.97
N ASN A 387 12.40 -24.74 4.56
CA ASN A 387 13.21 -24.84 3.35
C ASN A 387 14.70 -24.85 3.70
N LEU A 388 15.32 -26.03 3.55
CA LEU A 388 16.73 -26.31 3.82
C LEU A 388 17.48 -26.68 2.52
N SER A 389 16.95 -26.33 1.36
CA SER A 389 17.52 -26.74 0.07
C SER A 389 18.89 -26.11 -0.23
N ARG A 390 19.65 -26.75 -1.13
CA ARG A 390 20.97 -26.29 -1.60
C ARG A 390 21.99 -26.08 -0.48
N ASN A 391 21.96 -26.96 0.52
CA ASN A 391 22.96 -27.00 1.58
C ASN A 391 23.86 -28.24 1.41
N SER A 392 24.68 -28.55 2.40
CA SER A 392 25.53 -29.74 2.47
C SER A 392 25.13 -30.66 3.63
N ILE A 393 23.82 -30.73 3.94
CA ILE A 393 23.29 -31.50 5.07
C ILE A 393 23.40 -33.00 4.76
N GLU A 394 24.01 -33.77 5.67
CA GLU A 394 24.16 -35.23 5.52
C GLU A 394 23.06 -36.03 6.25
N GLU A 395 22.57 -35.53 7.38
CA GLU A 395 21.55 -36.19 8.20
C GLU A 395 20.61 -35.15 8.83
N LEU A 396 19.37 -35.57 9.10
CA LEU A 396 18.43 -34.75 9.85
C LEU A 396 18.57 -35.03 11.36
N PRO A 397 18.63 -33.98 12.20
CA PRO A 397 18.68 -34.16 13.65
C PRO A 397 17.38 -34.75 14.17
N ASN A 398 17.48 -35.57 15.22
CA ASN A 398 16.33 -36.15 15.90
C ASN A 398 15.43 -35.07 16.52
N GLU A 399 16.00 -33.91 16.87
CA GLU A 399 15.30 -32.76 17.43
C GLU A 399 14.20 -32.21 16.50
N LEU A 400 14.26 -32.47 15.19
CA LEU A 400 13.19 -32.12 14.25
C LEU A 400 11.89 -32.93 14.51
N SER A 401 11.96 -34.01 15.29
CA SER A 401 10.79 -34.79 15.71
C SER A 401 9.87 -34.04 16.66
N THR A 402 10.33 -32.96 17.29
CA THR A 402 9.52 -32.18 18.25
C THR A 402 8.59 -31.19 17.56
N CYS A 403 8.90 -30.80 16.31
CA CYS A 403 8.15 -29.80 15.55
C CYS A 403 6.90 -30.40 14.88
N SER A 404 5.83 -30.59 15.65
CA SER A 404 4.60 -31.26 15.19
C SER A 404 3.76 -30.45 14.18
N SER A 405 4.06 -29.15 14.05
CA SER A 405 3.35 -28.20 13.17
C SER A 405 3.82 -28.22 11.71
N ILE A 406 4.92 -28.90 11.38
CA ILE A 406 5.49 -28.86 10.03
C ILE A 406 4.58 -29.57 9.04
N GLN A 407 4.28 -28.86 7.95
CA GLN A 407 3.43 -29.30 6.86
C GLN A 407 4.20 -29.41 5.53
N VAL A 408 5.23 -28.58 5.34
CA VAL A 408 6.05 -28.54 4.12
C VAL A 408 7.53 -28.62 4.48
N LEU A 409 8.23 -29.62 3.97
CA LEU A 409 9.67 -29.82 4.20
C LEU A 409 10.41 -29.94 2.85
N VAL A 410 11.33 -29.01 2.60
CA VAL A 410 12.12 -28.94 1.37
C VAL A 410 13.60 -29.15 1.69
N LEU A 411 14.13 -30.28 1.25
CA LEU A 411 15.51 -30.77 1.48
C LEU A 411 16.29 -30.96 0.16
N SER A 412 15.79 -30.39 -0.93
CA SER A 412 16.34 -30.48 -2.28
C SER A 412 17.82 -30.08 -2.35
N GLY A 413 18.68 -30.87 -3.02
CA GLY A 413 20.07 -30.50 -3.27
C GLY A 413 20.95 -30.48 -2.01
N ASN A 414 20.89 -31.54 -1.22
CA ASN A 414 21.72 -31.77 -0.04
C ASN A 414 22.62 -33.01 -0.22
N LYS A 415 23.25 -33.48 0.86
CA LYS A 415 24.11 -34.68 0.88
C LYS A 415 23.49 -35.81 1.71
N ILE A 416 22.15 -35.87 1.80
CA ILE A 416 21.44 -36.84 2.62
C ILE A 416 21.64 -38.25 2.05
N LYS A 417 22.24 -39.12 2.86
CA LYS A 417 22.61 -40.49 2.44
C LYS A 417 21.55 -41.52 2.76
N GLU A 418 20.88 -41.41 3.90
CA GLU A 418 19.86 -42.38 4.34
C GLU A 418 18.47 -41.76 4.46
N TRP A 419 17.44 -42.60 4.36
CA TRP A 419 16.05 -42.18 4.56
C TRP A 419 15.83 -41.79 6.02
N PRO A 420 15.42 -40.54 6.33
CA PRO A 420 15.25 -40.07 7.70
C PRO A 420 13.90 -40.52 8.30
N GLY A 421 13.68 -41.84 8.36
CA GLY A 421 12.40 -42.44 8.75
C GLY A 421 11.98 -42.09 10.18
N ALA A 422 12.92 -42.01 11.13
CA ALA A 422 12.63 -41.66 12.51
C ALA A 422 11.98 -40.27 12.63
N VAL A 423 12.57 -39.26 11.96
CA VAL A 423 12.07 -37.88 11.97
C VAL A 423 10.77 -37.74 11.18
N LEU A 424 10.69 -38.38 10.01
CA LEU A 424 9.48 -38.31 9.18
C LEU A 424 8.27 -38.99 9.85
N SER A 425 8.51 -40.06 10.63
CA SER A 425 7.43 -40.75 11.37
C SER A 425 6.79 -39.90 12.46
N SER A 426 7.53 -38.91 12.98
CA SER A 426 7.06 -37.96 14.00
C SER A 426 6.37 -36.71 13.45
N LEU A 427 6.21 -36.56 12.12
CA LEU A 427 5.58 -35.40 11.49
C LEU A 427 4.17 -35.75 10.95
N PRO A 428 3.12 -35.75 11.79
CA PRO A 428 1.80 -36.26 11.44
C PRO A 428 0.99 -35.37 10.48
N ASN A 429 1.48 -34.17 10.16
CA ASN A 429 0.80 -33.17 9.33
C ASN A 429 1.53 -32.84 8.02
N LEU A 430 2.60 -33.59 7.70
CA LEU A 430 3.39 -33.35 6.51
C LEU A 430 2.58 -33.68 5.25
N PHE A 431 2.29 -32.67 4.43
CA PHE A 431 1.62 -32.85 3.13
C PHE A 431 2.57 -32.68 1.94
N CYS A 432 3.73 -32.03 2.12
CA CYS A 432 4.70 -31.82 1.04
C CYS A 432 6.13 -32.13 1.49
N LEU A 433 6.79 -33.05 0.79
CA LEU A 433 8.17 -33.46 1.01
C LEU A 433 8.97 -33.41 -0.29
N LYS A 434 10.07 -32.64 -0.29
CA LYS A 434 11.01 -32.58 -1.43
C LYS A 434 12.39 -33.01 -1.00
N LEU A 435 12.89 -34.07 -1.62
CA LEU A 435 14.19 -34.70 -1.33
C LEU A 435 15.03 -34.86 -2.60
N ASP A 436 14.69 -34.14 -3.68
CA ASP A 436 15.39 -34.24 -4.95
C ASP A 436 16.87 -33.89 -4.84
N ASN A 437 17.69 -34.51 -5.69
CA ASN A 437 19.13 -34.25 -5.79
C ASN A 437 19.88 -34.47 -4.46
N ASN A 438 19.70 -35.65 -3.87
CA ASN A 438 20.44 -36.18 -2.72
C ASN A 438 21.05 -37.56 -3.04
N PRO A 439 22.19 -37.95 -2.44
CA PRO A 439 22.79 -39.27 -2.60
C PRO A 439 22.06 -40.35 -1.78
N LEU A 440 20.73 -40.42 -1.88
CA LEU A 440 19.86 -41.21 -1.00
C LEU A 440 19.95 -42.72 -1.32
N ALA A 441 20.21 -43.52 -0.30
CA ALA A 441 20.17 -44.98 -0.33
C ALA A 441 18.75 -45.52 -0.56
N PRO A 442 18.57 -46.83 -0.81
CA PRO A 442 17.25 -47.45 -0.94
C PRO A 442 16.36 -47.15 0.27
N ILE A 443 15.13 -46.69 0.01
CA ILE A 443 14.16 -46.39 1.07
C ILE A 443 13.75 -47.73 1.74
N PRO A 444 13.84 -47.85 3.07
CA PRO A 444 13.43 -49.07 3.77
C PRO A 444 11.93 -49.33 3.61
N SER A 445 11.52 -50.59 3.71
CA SER A 445 10.14 -51.00 3.43
C SER A 445 9.08 -50.33 4.33
N THR A 446 9.47 -49.98 5.56
CA THR A 446 8.63 -49.29 6.55
C THR A 446 8.69 -47.76 6.46
N GLY A 447 9.51 -47.20 5.57
CA GLY A 447 9.88 -45.78 5.60
C GLY A 447 8.80 -44.80 5.20
N LEU A 448 7.83 -45.23 4.38
CA LEU A 448 6.77 -44.36 3.82
C LEU A 448 5.39 -44.60 4.45
N GLU A 449 5.21 -45.65 5.25
CA GLU A 449 3.92 -46.02 5.85
C GLU A 449 3.35 -44.93 6.77
N ALA A 450 4.24 -44.19 7.44
CA ALA A 450 3.87 -43.11 8.37
C ALA A 450 3.39 -41.83 7.66
N LEU A 451 3.63 -41.67 6.36
CA LEU A 451 3.35 -40.44 5.59
C LEU A 451 1.99 -40.47 4.86
N ASN A 452 0.96 -40.99 5.53
CA ASN A 452 -0.35 -41.24 4.91
C ASN A 452 -1.13 -39.98 4.48
N LYS A 453 -0.76 -38.79 4.95
CA LYS A 453 -1.34 -37.48 4.55
C LYS A 453 -0.57 -36.78 3.44
N LEU A 454 0.50 -37.38 2.92
CA LEU A 454 1.37 -36.73 1.94
C LEU A 454 0.63 -36.54 0.61
N GLU A 455 0.61 -35.29 0.13
CA GLU A 455 0.02 -34.91 -1.16
C GLU A 455 1.09 -34.69 -2.23
N ILE A 456 2.29 -34.21 -1.86
CA ILE A 456 3.38 -33.87 -2.78
C ILE A 456 4.66 -34.59 -2.33
N LEU A 457 5.25 -35.37 -3.25
CA LEU A 457 6.52 -36.05 -3.04
C LEU A 457 7.46 -35.84 -4.24
N ASP A 458 8.65 -35.32 -3.97
CA ASP A 458 9.73 -35.21 -4.96
C ASP A 458 10.96 -36.01 -4.52
N LEU A 459 11.31 -37.04 -5.29
CA LEU A 459 12.47 -37.90 -5.08
C LEU A 459 13.44 -37.84 -6.28
N SER A 460 13.30 -36.84 -7.15
CA SER A 460 14.06 -36.77 -8.41
C SER A 460 15.58 -36.80 -8.18
N CYS A 461 16.34 -37.37 -9.13
CA CYS A 461 17.81 -37.46 -9.09
C CYS A 461 18.44 -38.32 -7.96
N ASN A 462 17.66 -39.04 -7.16
CA ASN A 462 18.12 -40.03 -6.15
C ASN A 462 18.22 -41.46 -6.73
N THR A 463 19.21 -41.74 -7.58
CA THR A 463 19.27 -42.94 -8.43
C THR A 463 19.20 -44.29 -7.72
N SER A 464 19.52 -44.36 -6.43
CA SER A 464 19.53 -45.58 -5.61
C SER A 464 18.27 -45.76 -4.75
N SER A 465 17.32 -44.82 -4.78
CA SER A 465 16.30 -44.68 -3.74
C SER A 465 14.89 -45.11 -4.15
N LEU A 466 14.76 -46.06 -5.06
CA LEU A 466 13.43 -46.49 -5.50
C LEU A 466 12.76 -47.38 -4.43
N PRO A 467 11.59 -47.01 -3.89
CA PRO A 467 10.85 -47.88 -2.97
C PRO A 467 10.23 -49.06 -3.73
N GLU A 468 9.99 -50.18 -3.04
CA GLU A 468 9.20 -51.26 -3.63
C GLU A 468 7.80 -50.77 -4.04
N PRO A 469 7.26 -51.25 -5.17
CA PRO A 469 5.95 -50.82 -5.70
C PRO A 469 4.82 -50.95 -4.67
N SER A 470 4.88 -51.97 -3.82
CA SER A 470 3.91 -52.25 -2.76
C SER A 470 3.75 -51.07 -1.78
N ILE A 471 4.84 -50.37 -1.48
CA ILE A 471 4.89 -49.34 -0.45
C ILE A 471 4.33 -48.02 -0.95
N LEU A 472 4.50 -47.71 -2.25
CA LEU A 472 3.93 -46.51 -2.85
C LEU A 472 2.40 -46.48 -2.76
N SER A 473 1.75 -47.65 -2.72
CA SER A 473 0.30 -47.77 -2.54
C SER A 473 -0.22 -47.25 -1.20
N SER A 474 0.65 -47.15 -0.17
CA SER A 474 0.30 -46.61 1.14
C SER A 474 0.02 -45.10 1.13
N LEU A 475 0.55 -44.37 0.15
CA LEU A 475 0.40 -42.92 0.00
C LEU A 475 -0.91 -42.55 -0.71
N SER A 476 -2.03 -43.02 -0.18
CA SER A 476 -3.37 -42.87 -0.80
C SER A 476 -3.82 -41.42 -1.07
N GLN A 477 -3.20 -40.44 -0.41
CA GLN A 477 -3.50 -39.01 -0.54
C GLN A 477 -2.65 -38.29 -1.60
N LEU A 478 -1.70 -38.98 -2.23
CA LEU A 478 -0.72 -38.35 -3.12
C LEU A 478 -1.37 -37.78 -4.38
N GLN A 479 -1.09 -36.51 -4.65
CA GLN A 479 -1.55 -35.75 -5.80
C GLN A 479 -0.41 -35.42 -6.78
N GLU A 480 0.80 -35.17 -6.28
CA GLU A 480 1.96 -34.85 -7.10
C GLU A 480 3.14 -35.75 -6.77
N LEU A 481 3.69 -36.40 -7.80
CA LEU A 481 4.84 -37.28 -7.67
C LEU A 481 5.89 -36.98 -8.74
N TYR A 482 7.09 -36.70 -8.28
CA TYR A 482 8.25 -36.42 -9.14
C TYR A 482 9.34 -37.48 -8.92
N LEU A 483 9.62 -38.22 -9.99
CA LEU A 483 10.56 -39.34 -10.08
C LEU A 483 11.49 -39.16 -11.28
N ARG A 484 11.91 -37.93 -11.54
CA ARG A 484 12.79 -37.61 -12.67
C ARG A 484 14.19 -38.17 -12.42
N ARG A 485 14.81 -38.75 -13.45
CA ARG A 485 16.20 -39.26 -13.38
C ARG A 485 16.44 -40.27 -12.24
N MET A 486 15.54 -41.24 -12.14
CA MET A 486 15.58 -42.34 -11.17
C MET A 486 16.22 -43.63 -11.70
N GLN A 487 16.66 -43.67 -12.96
CA GLN A 487 17.14 -44.90 -13.62
C GLN A 487 16.06 -46.01 -13.70
N LEU A 488 14.78 -45.64 -13.77
CA LEU A 488 13.68 -46.58 -13.88
C LEU A 488 13.68 -47.29 -15.25
N GLY A 489 13.85 -48.62 -15.26
CA GLY A 489 13.76 -49.43 -16.49
C GLY A 489 12.33 -49.82 -16.90
N GLN A 490 11.41 -49.87 -15.93
CA GLN A 490 9.99 -50.19 -16.16
C GLN A 490 9.11 -49.20 -15.40
N PHE A 491 7.87 -49.06 -15.84
CA PHE A 491 6.87 -48.26 -15.12
C PHE A 491 6.53 -48.92 -13.78
N PRO A 492 6.60 -48.22 -12.64
CA PRO A 492 6.31 -48.82 -11.34
C PRO A 492 4.81 -49.10 -11.19
N SER A 493 4.42 -50.38 -11.17
CA SER A 493 3.01 -50.80 -11.13
C SER A 493 2.26 -50.31 -9.88
N GLY A 494 2.95 -50.12 -8.76
CA GLY A 494 2.37 -49.59 -7.52
C GLY A 494 1.80 -48.17 -7.62
N LEU A 495 2.26 -47.37 -8.60
CA LEU A 495 1.73 -46.02 -8.84
C LEU A 495 0.30 -46.04 -9.36
N LEU A 496 -0.11 -47.14 -9.99
CA LEU A 496 -1.44 -47.28 -10.59
C LEU A 496 -2.56 -47.32 -9.53
N CYS A 497 -2.21 -47.63 -8.28
CA CYS A 497 -3.14 -47.62 -7.15
C CYS A 497 -3.47 -46.19 -6.66
N LEU A 498 -2.68 -45.18 -7.06
CA LEU A 498 -2.79 -43.80 -6.57
C LEU A 498 -3.85 -43.01 -7.34
N ARG A 499 -5.13 -43.33 -7.10
CA ARG A 499 -6.26 -42.74 -7.83
C ARG A 499 -6.41 -41.21 -7.69
N ARG A 500 -5.75 -40.57 -6.71
CA ARG A 500 -5.78 -39.11 -6.50
C ARG A 500 -4.67 -38.37 -7.25
N LEU A 501 -3.79 -39.06 -7.96
CA LEU A 501 -2.64 -38.47 -8.60
C LEU A 501 -3.06 -37.54 -9.75
N ARG A 502 -2.55 -36.31 -9.71
CA ARG A 502 -2.79 -35.22 -10.65
C ARG A 502 -1.57 -34.91 -11.50
N ILE A 503 -0.37 -34.99 -10.91
CA ILE A 503 0.89 -34.72 -11.60
C ILE A 503 1.82 -35.91 -11.39
N LEU A 504 2.31 -36.48 -12.48
CA LEU A 504 3.30 -37.55 -12.47
C LEU A 504 4.46 -37.21 -13.40
N ASN A 505 5.64 -36.99 -12.84
CA ASN A 505 6.86 -36.77 -13.60
C ASN A 505 7.78 -37.98 -13.53
N LEU A 506 7.95 -38.67 -14.66
CA LEU A 506 8.82 -39.81 -14.86
C LEU A 506 9.88 -39.52 -15.93
N SER A 507 10.17 -38.24 -16.20
CA SER A 507 11.12 -37.84 -17.24
C SER A 507 12.55 -38.30 -16.96
N GLN A 508 13.37 -38.41 -18.00
CA GLN A 508 14.80 -38.76 -17.93
C GLN A 508 15.06 -40.11 -17.24
N ASN A 509 14.21 -41.11 -17.52
CA ASN A 509 14.37 -42.47 -17.03
C ASN A 509 14.72 -43.42 -18.20
N SER A 510 14.57 -44.72 -18.01
CA SER A 510 14.83 -45.75 -19.03
C SER A 510 13.59 -46.62 -19.27
N ILE A 511 12.39 -46.05 -19.09
CA ILE A 511 11.12 -46.77 -19.20
C ILE A 511 10.89 -47.18 -20.65
N VAL A 512 10.60 -48.46 -20.87
CA VAL A 512 10.41 -49.03 -22.22
C VAL A 512 8.95 -49.06 -22.67
N SER A 513 8.03 -49.25 -21.71
CA SER A 513 6.60 -49.40 -21.97
C SER A 513 5.77 -48.87 -20.81
N ILE A 514 4.56 -48.41 -21.13
CA ILE A 514 3.56 -47.98 -20.15
C ILE A 514 2.48 -49.08 -20.06
N PRO A 515 2.07 -49.48 -18.85
CA PRO A 515 1.01 -50.47 -18.66
C PRO A 515 -0.36 -49.93 -19.11
N GLN A 516 -1.24 -50.83 -19.57
CA GLN A 516 -2.62 -50.51 -19.97
C GLN A 516 -3.46 -50.00 -18.79
N GLU A 517 -3.09 -50.40 -17.57
CA GLU A 517 -3.72 -50.01 -16.31
C GLU A 517 -3.51 -48.52 -15.97
N ILE A 518 -2.73 -47.76 -16.75
CA ILE A 518 -2.56 -46.31 -16.59
C ILE A 518 -3.91 -45.55 -16.63
N LYS A 519 -4.93 -46.14 -17.27
CA LYS A 519 -6.31 -45.64 -17.29
C LYS A 519 -6.94 -45.48 -15.90
N GLU A 520 -6.45 -46.18 -14.88
CA GLU A 520 -6.96 -46.08 -13.51
C GLU A 520 -6.65 -44.72 -12.85
N LEU A 521 -5.68 -43.97 -13.38
CA LEU A 521 -5.30 -42.63 -12.93
C LEU A 521 -6.23 -41.54 -13.51
N ALA A 522 -7.54 -41.69 -13.30
CA ALA A 522 -8.58 -40.87 -13.92
C ALA A 522 -8.54 -39.37 -13.56
N TYR A 523 -7.75 -38.97 -12.56
CA TYR A 523 -7.59 -37.58 -12.14
C TYR A 523 -6.26 -36.96 -12.60
N LEU A 524 -5.47 -37.69 -13.40
CA LEU A 524 -4.17 -37.23 -13.87
C LEU A 524 -4.36 -36.06 -14.84
N THR A 525 -3.67 -34.95 -14.55
CA THR A 525 -3.71 -33.69 -15.30
C THR A 525 -2.42 -33.43 -16.08
N GLU A 526 -1.27 -33.85 -15.52
CA GLU A 526 0.03 -33.77 -16.17
C GLU A 526 0.78 -35.09 -16.03
N LEU A 527 1.24 -35.61 -17.17
CA LEU A 527 2.10 -36.79 -17.27
C LEU A 527 3.34 -36.44 -18.08
N ASP A 528 4.49 -36.40 -17.42
CA ASP A 528 5.77 -36.16 -18.07
C ASP A 528 6.56 -37.47 -18.20
N LEU A 529 6.71 -37.92 -19.44
CA LEU A 529 7.45 -39.13 -19.81
C LEU A 529 8.60 -38.80 -20.77
N SER A 530 8.99 -37.53 -20.85
CA SER A 530 10.07 -37.09 -21.73
C SER A 530 11.39 -37.79 -21.42
N ASP A 531 12.27 -37.92 -22.42
CA ASP A 531 13.59 -38.53 -22.32
C ASP A 531 13.56 -39.94 -21.70
N ASN A 532 12.75 -40.84 -22.26
CA ASN A 532 12.68 -42.26 -21.90
C ASN A 532 12.94 -43.15 -23.14
N ASN A 533 12.80 -44.48 -22.99
CA ASN A 533 12.98 -45.43 -24.09
C ASN A 533 11.65 -46.02 -24.58
N ILE A 534 10.57 -45.23 -24.53
CA ILE A 534 9.22 -45.71 -24.84
C ILE A 534 9.05 -45.90 -26.34
N THR A 535 8.71 -47.12 -26.75
CA THR A 535 8.57 -47.47 -28.18
C THR A 535 7.13 -47.38 -28.68
N ALA A 536 6.16 -47.67 -27.82
CA ALA A 536 4.73 -47.59 -28.11
C ALA A 536 3.94 -47.16 -26.85
N LEU A 537 2.83 -46.45 -27.07
CA LEU A 537 1.88 -46.08 -26.03
C LEU A 537 0.65 -47.01 -26.10
N PRO A 538 0.11 -47.45 -24.94
CA PRO A 538 -1.13 -48.23 -24.90
C PRO A 538 -2.34 -47.38 -25.34
N PRO A 539 -3.30 -47.94 -26.10
CA PRO A 539 -4.54 -47.24 -26.45
C PRO A 539 -5.33 -46.73 -25.24
N GLU A 540 -5.26 -47.45 -24.11
CA GLU A 540 -5.92 -47.14 -22.84
C GLU A 540 -5.49 -45.78 -22.26
N LEU A 541 -4.30 -45.29 -22.61
CA LEU A 541 -3.87 -43.93 -22.22
C LEU A 541 -4.82 -42.86 -22.80
N GLY A 542 -5.45 -43.12 -23.94
CA GLY A 542 -6.47 -42.25 -24.55
C GLY A 542 -7.74 -42.10 -23.71
N LEU A 543 -8.01 -43.00 -22.75
CA LEU A 543 -9.14 -42.87 -21.82
C LEU A 543 -8.95 -41.73 -20.81
N LEU A 544 -7.71 -41.24 -20.65
CA LEU A 544 -7.41 -40.08 -19.81
C LEU A 544 -7.67 -38.74 -20.50
N GLU A 545 -8.17 -38.71 -21.74
CA GLU A 545 -8.50 -37.48 -22.48
C GLU A 545 -9.36 -36.45 -21.70
N PRO A 546 -10.34 -36.85 -20.86
CA PRO A 546 -11.12 -35.89 -20.08
C PRO A 546 -10.32 -35.16 -19.00
N SER A 547 -9.28 -35.79 -18.44
CA SER A 547 -8.54 -35.27 -17.28
C SER A 547 -7.15 -34.75 -17.65
N LEU A 548 -6.47 -35.42 -18.59
CA LEU A 548 -5.06 -35.22 -18.90
C LEU A 548 -4.88 -34.05 -19.87
N GLN A 549 -4.34 -32.95 -19.35
CA GLN A 549 -4.14 -31.71 -20.08
C GLN A 549 -2.77 -31.67 -20.74
N VAL A 550 -1.74 -32.17 -20.04
CA VAL A 550 -0.35 -32.11 -20.46
C VAL A 550 0.23 -33.52 -20.52
N LEU A 551 0.63 -33.93 -21.71
CA LEU A 551 1.37 -35.18 -21.94
C LEU A 551 2.67 -34.84 -22.66
N LYS A 552 3.81 -34.99 -21.99
CA LYS A 552 5.14 -34.77 -22.56
C LYS A 552 5.77 -36.10 -22.90
N LEU A 553 6.18 -36.26 -24.16
CA LEU A 553 6.71 -37.50 -24.73
C LEU A 553 8.02 -37.29 -25.50
N ASP A 554 8.54 -36.06 -25.48
CA ASP A 554 9.76 -35.69 -26.20
C ASP A 554 10.94 -36.60 -25.83
N GLY A 555 11.88 -36.82 -26.75
CA GLY A 555 13.06 -37.64 -26.46
C GLY A 555 12.81 -39.16 -26.39
N ASN A 556 11.62 -39.67 -26.72
CA ASN A 556 11.33 -41.11 -26.80
C ASN A 556 11.40 -41.67 -28.24
N PRO A 557 11.87 -42.92 -28.45
CA PRO A 557 11.88 -43.59 -29.76
C PRO A 557 10.51 -44.16 -30.15
N LEU A 558 9.47 -43.33 -30.14
CA LEU A 558 8.09 -43.73 -30.46
C LEU A 558 7.96 -44.16 -31.92
N ARG A 559 7.52 -45.40 -32.16
CA ARG A 559 7.31 -45.97 -33.51
C ARG A 559 5.84 -46.07 -33.89
N SER A 560 4.92 -46.08 -32.93
CA SER A 560 3.49 -46.35 -33.15
C SER A 560 2.64 -45.12 -33.54
N ILE A 561 3.15 -43.90 -33.29
CA ILE A 561 2.44 -42.64 -33.53
C ILE A 561 3.23 -41.80 -34.54
N ARG A 562 2.55 -41.28 -35.56
CA ARG A 562 3.18 -40.39 -36.55
C ARG A 562 3.55 -39.06 -35.89
N ARG A 563 4.73 -38.51 -36.23
CA ARG A 563 5.21 -37.21 -35.71
C ARG A 563 4.19 -36.07 -35.89
N THR A 564 3.48 -36.06 -37.02
CA THR A 564 2.42 -35.07 -37.30
C THR A 564 1.25 -35.07 -36.31
N ILE A 565 1.04 -36.16 -35.57
CA ILE A 565 0.04 -36.25 -34.49
C ILE A 565 0.65 -35.78 -33.17
N LEU A 566 1.93 -36.11 -32.92
CA LEU A 566 2.65 -35.63 -31.74
C LEU A 566 2.74 -34.09 -31.72
N ASP A 567 3.02 -33.47 -32.87
CA ASP A 567 3.14 -32.01 -32.99
C ASP A 567 1.82 -31.25 -32.78
N ARG A 568 0.67 -31.94 -32.87
CA ARG A 568 -0.67 -31.36 -32.63
C ARG A 568 -1.02 -31.27 -31.14
N GLY A 569 -0.15 -31.76 -30.25
CA GLY A 569 -0.28 -31.66 -28.81
C GLY A 569 -1.15 -32.74 -28.16
N THR A 570 -1.22 -32.71 -26.82
CA THR A 570 -1.81 -33.74 -25.94
C THR A 570 -3.15 -34.27 -26.43
N LYS A 571 -4.12 -33.39 -26.72
CA LYS A 571 -5.49 -33.80 -27.09
C LYS A 571 -5.55 -34.63 -28.37
N ALA A 572 -4.71 -34.31 -29.37
CA ALA A 572 -4.67 -35.05 -30.63
C ALA A 572 -4.07 -36.45 -30.43
N ILE A 573 -3.06 -36.57 -29.57
CA ILE A 573 -2.43 -37.84 -29.22
C ILE A 573 -3.42 -38.73 -28.47
N LEU A 574 -4.10 -38.19 -27.46
CA LEU A 574 -5.08 -38.95 -26.66
C LEU A 574 -6.28 -39.40 -27.49
N LYS A 575 -6.80 -38.53 -28.36
CA LYS A 575 -7.87 -38.91 -29.30
C LYS A 575 -7.44 -40.02 -30.25
N TYR A 576 -6.24 -39.93 -30.84
CA TYR A 576 -5.70 -40.97 -31.71
C TYR A 576 -5.54 -42.33 -31.00
N LEU A 577 -5.14 -42.32 -29.72
CA LEU A 577 -5.04 -43.54 -28.91
C LEU A 577 -6.41 -44.11 -28.58
N LYS A 578 -7.37 -43.25 -28.24
CA LYS A 578 -8.76 -43.64 -27.95
C LYS A 578 -9.45 -44.29 -29.15
N ASP A 579 -9.24 -43.76 -30.36
CA ASP A 579 -9.79 -44.30 -31.61
C ASP A 579 -9.22 -45.69 -31.98
N LYS A 580 -8.17 -46.15 -31.29
CA LYS A 580 -7.56 -47.48 -31.46
C LYS A 580 -7.99 -48.51 -30.43
N LEU A 581 -8.82 -48.14 -29.46
CA LEU A 581 -9.40 -49.11 -28.54
C LEU A 581 -10.41 -49.98 -29.31
N PRO A 582 -10.44 -51.31 -29.11
CA PRO A 582 -11.56 -52.11 -29.57
C PRO A 582 -12.84 -51.61 -28.88
N ASP A 583 -13.98 -51.64 -29.57
CA ASP A 583 -15.27 -51.21 -29.01
C ASP A 583 -15.59 -52.02 -27.73
N GLN A 584 -15.25 -51.48 -26.54
CA GLN A 584 -15.80 -51.86 -25.22
C GLN A 584 -15.33 -50.95 -24.07
#